data_AF-A0AAN8XKH1-F1
#
_entry.id   AF-A0AAN8XKH1-F1
#
_cell.length_a   1.000
_cell.length_b   1.000
_cell.length_c   1.000
_cell.angle_alpha   90.00
_cell.angle_beta   90.00
_cell.angle_gamma   90.00
#
_symmetry.space_group_name_H-M   'P 1'
#
loop_
_entity.id
_entity.type
_entity.pdbx_description
1 polymer ?
#
loop_
_entity_poly.entity_id
_entity_poly.type
_entity_poly.pdbx_seq_one_letter_code
_entity_poly.pdbx_strand_id
1 'polypeptide(L)'
;PVVLPIVGSVPFLLPSPPKAFEKFQKRYGSVVGLKIFSLWSVMINEPHVIRASMAEKSFSGRRDFPLFKVRNKLITGTTDEPL
;
A
#
# COMPACT_ATOMS: atom_id res chain seq x y z
N PRO A 1 -5.12 -21.75 7.63
CA PRO A 1 -4.65 -20.96 6.47
C PRO A 1 -5.53 -19.71 6.24
N VAL A 2 -5.01 -18.52 6.53
CA VAL A 2 -5.75 -17.25 6.33
C VAL A 2 -5.42 -16.74 4.93
N VAL A 3 -6.33 -16.96 3.99
CA VAL A 3 -6.20 -16.46 2.61
C VAL A 3 -6.65 -15.01 2.60
N LEU A 4 -5.72 -14.08 2.33
CA LEU A 4 -6.04 -12.66 2.24
C LEU A 4 -6.93 -12.41 1.01
N PRO A 5 -8.13 -11.82 1.16
CA PRO A 5 -9.03 -11.58 0.04
C PRO A 5 -8.44 -10.52 -0.87
N ILE A 6 -8.46 -10.76 -2.18
CA ILE A 6 -7.92 -9.88 -3.22
C ILE A 6 -9.01 -8.87 -3.62
N VAL A 7 -8.93 -7.62 -3.17
CA VAL A 7 -9.90 -6.57 -3.58
C VAL A 7 -9.23 -5.56 -4.51
N GLY A 8 -9.83 -5.34 -5.68
CA GLY A 8 -9.25 -4.59 -6.79
C GLY A 8 -9.92 -3.24 -7.08
N SER A 9 -9.05 -2.28 -7.43
CA SER A 9 -9.29 -0.96 -8.02
C SER A 9 -9.72 0.22 -7.11
N VAL A 10 -8.82 1.21 -7.06
CA VAL A 10 -8.94 2.55 -6.44
C VAL A 10 -10.29 3.25 -6.68
N PRO A 11 -10.97 3.16 -7.85
CA PRO A 11 -12.28 3.79 -8.02
C PRO A 11 -13.37 3.34 -7.02
N PHE A 12 -13.27 2.15 -6.43
CA PHE A 12 -14.21 1.73 -5.36
C PHE A 12 -14.02 2.47 -4.03
N LEU A 13 -12.90 3.18 -3.85
CA LEU A 13 -12.57 3.98 -2.66
C LEU A 13 -12.99 5.46 -2.78
N LEU A 14 -13.29 5.92 -4.01
CA LEU A 14 -13.41 7.34 -4.37
C LEU A 14 -14.86 7.83 -4.43
N PRO A 15 -15.61 7.68 -3.33
CA PRO A 15 -16.22 8.89 -2.77
C PRO A 15 -15.97 9.08 -1.27
N SER A 16 -15.60 8.04 -0.53
CA SER A 16 -15.29 8.11 0.91
C SER A 16 -14.39 6.94 1.32
N PRO A 17 -13.06 7.14 1.35
CA PRO A 17 -12.10 6.11 1.74
C PRO A 17 -12.37 5.51 3.14
N PRO A 18 -12.72 6.30 4.18
CA PRO A 18 -12.99 5.75 5.50
C PRO A 18 -14.17 4.77 5.50
N LYS A 19 -15.26 5.09 4.81
CA LYS A 19 -16.44 4.22 4.71
C LYS A 19 -16.15 2.94 3.94
N ALA A 20 -15.35 3.03 2.88
CA ALA A 20 -14.92 1.88 2.11
C ALA A 20 -14.03 0.93 2.96
N PHE A 21 -13.08 1.48 3.72
CA PHE A 21 -12.24 0.71 4.63
C PHE A 21 -13.03 0.06 5.77
N GLU A 22 -14.00 0.77 6.34
CA GLU A 22 -14.92 0.22 7.34
C GLU A 22 -15.73 -0.96 6.76
N LYS A 23 -16.22 -0.82 5.52
CA LYS A 23 -16.93 -1.91 4.82
C LYS A 23 -16.03 -3.11 4.55
N PHE A 24 -14.77 -2.89 4.20
CA PHE A 24 -13.79 -3.97 4.02
C PHE A 24 -13.45 -4.66 5.33
N GLN A 25 -13.30 -3.91 6.42
CA GLN A 25 -13.08 -4.48 7.74
C GLN A 25 -14.26 -5.36 8.18
N LYS A 26 -15.50 -4.88 8.01
CA LYS A 26 -16.70 -5.66 8.33
C LYS A 26 -16.82 -6.94 7.50
N ARG A 27 -16.35 -6.93 6.25
CA ARG A 27 -16.51 -8.06 5.32
C ARG A 27 -15.38 -9.08 5.37
N TYR A 28 -14.15 -8.62 5.59
CA TYR A 28 -12.93 -9.41 5.41
C TYR A 28 -12.06 -9.48 6.68
N GLY A 29 -12.36 -8.64 7.68
CA GLY A 29 -11.61 -8.57 8.93
C GLY A 29 -10.54 -7.48 8.95
N SER A 30 -9.73 -7.53 10.00
CA SER A 30 -8.78 -6.47 10.37
C SER A 30 -7.56 -6.34 9.44
N VAL A 31 -7.28 -7.35 8.60
CA VAL A 31 -6.18 -7.36 7.64
C VAL A 31 -6.68 -7.78 6.27
N VAL A 32 -6.48 -6.94 5.26
CA VAL A 32 -7.01 -7.14 3.90
C VAL A 32 -5.92 -6.95 2.86
N GLY A 33 -5.83 -7.88 1.89
CA GLY A 33 -4.95 -7.76 0.74
C GLY A 33 -5.58 -6.92 -0.37
N LEU A 34 -4.93 -5.86 -0.81
CA LEU A 34 -5.43 -4.96 -1.85
C LEU A 34 -4.44 -4.90 -3.00
N LYS A 35 -4.94 -4.94 -4.23
CA LYS A 35 -4.13 -4.64 -5.40
C LYS A 35 -4.41 -3.22 -5.86
N ILE A 36 -3.46 -2.33 -5.60
CA ILE A 36 -3.52 -0.91 -5.96
C ILE A 36 -2.72 -0.73 -7.25
N PHE A 37 -3.40 -0.46 -8.37
CA PHE A 37 -2.83 -0.52 -9.72
C PHE A 37 -2.23 -1.91 -10.02
N SER A 38 -0.90 -2.01 -10.08
CA SER A 38 -0.16 -3.27 -10.27
C SER A 38 0.50 -3.76 -8.98
N LEU A 39 0.25 -3.08 -7.85
CA LEU A 39 0.99 -3.29 -6.62
C LEU A 39 0.14 -3.99 -5.58
N TRP A 40 0.72 -5.04 -5.00
CA TRP A 40 0.19 -5.62 -3.79
C TRP A 40 0.45 -4.69 -2.60
N SER A 41 -0.63 -4.45 -1.87
CA SER A 41 -0.67 -3.67 -0.65
C SER A 41 -1.48 -4.44 0.40
N VAL A 42 -1.14 -4.23 1.66
CA VAL A 42 -1.90 -4.80 2.78
C VAL A 42 -2.50 -3.64 3.54
N MET A 43 -3.81 -3.67 3.72
CA MET A 43 -4.55 -2.74 4.57
C MET A 43 -4.67 -3.36 5.96
N ILE A 44 -4.25 -2.59 6.97
CA ILE A 44 -4.38 -2.93 8.37
C ILE A 44 -5.34 -1.90 8.98
N ASN A 45 -6.45 -2.35 9.58
CA ASN A 45 -7.45 -1.45 10.17
C ASN A 45 -7.53 -1.56 11.71
N GLU A 46 -6.57 -2.23 12.32
CA GLU A 46 -6.59 -2.57 13.73
C GLU A 46 -5.55 -1.76 14.51
N PRO A 47 -5.95 -0.96 15.52
CA PRO A 47 -5.03 -0.01 16.17
C PRO A 47 -3.77 -0.66 16.76
N HIS A 48 -3.89 -1.85 17.35
CA HIS A 48 -2.75 -2.54 17.96
C HIS A 48 -1.76 -3.06 16.90
N VAL A 49 -2.27 -3.57 15.78
CA VAL A 49 -1.43 -4.04 14.66
C VAL A 49 -0.77 -2.86 13.95
N ILE A 50 -1.49 -1.75 13.78
CA ILE A 50 -0.93 -0.51 13.20
C ILE A 50 0.26 -0.05 14.04
N ARG A 51 0.12 0.06 15.36
CA ARG A 51 1.22 0.47 16.25
C ARG A 51 2.43 -0.46 16.14
N ALA A 52 2.20 -1.78 16.11
CA ALA A 52 3.28 -2.75 15.93
C ALA A 52 3.98 -2.60 14.57
N SER A 53 3.21 -2.43 13.49
CA SER A 53 3.76 -2.24 12.14
C SER A 53 4.54 -0.94 11.99
N MET A 54 4.12 0.14 12.68
CA MET A 54 4.82 1.43 12.62
C MET A 54 6.11 1.44 13.44
N ALA A 55 6.19 0.64 14.51
CA ALA A 55 7.41 0.48 15.30
C ALA A 55 8.48 -0.34 14.56
N GLU A 56 8.06 -1.19 13.63
CA GLU A 56 8.91 -2.12 12.89
C GLU A 56 9.59 -1.40 11.70
N LYS A 57 10.93 -1.34 11.71
CA LYS A 57 11.73 -0.65 10.67
C LYS A 57 11.51 -1.21 9.26
N SER A 58 11.14 -2.48 9.15
CA SER A 58 10.83 -3.14 7.87
C SER A 58 9.69 -2.47 7.11
N PHE A 59 8.78 -1.77 7.82
CA PHE A 59 7.67 -1.02 7.21
C PHE A 59 7.99 0.46 6.96
N SER A 60 9.16 0.96 7.38
CA SER A 60 9.55 2.37 7.19
C SER A 60 10.15 2.68 5.81
N GLY A 61 10.25 1.68 4.93
CA GLY A 61 10.81 1.82 3.60
C GLY A 61 9.86 2.53 2.64
N ARG A 62 10.33 3.58 1.96
CA ARG A 62 9.65 4.09 0.75
C ARG A 62 9.82 3.04 -0.34
N ARG A 63 8.71 2.52 -0.86
CA ARG A 63 8.77 1.63 -2.03
C ARG A 63 9.37 2.42 -3.18
N ASP A 64 10.33 1.81 -3.86
CA ASP A 64 11.00 2.40 -5.00
C ASP A 64 10.08 2.26 -6.23
N PHE A 65 9.25 3.28 -6.48
CA PHE A 65 8.37 3.25 -7.64
C PHE A 65 9.18 3.60 -8.90
N PRO A 66 8.98 2.88 -10.03
CA PRO A 66 9.60 3.24 -11.31
C PRO A 66 9.36 4.70 -11.69
N LEU A 67 8.19 5.24 -11.34
CA LEU A 67 7.85 6.65 -11.56
C LEU A 67 8.75 7.61 -10.77
N PHE A 68 9.16 7.24 -9.55
CA PHE A 68 10.11 8.04 -8.77
C PHE A 68 11.52 7.97 -9.36
N LYS A 69 11.93 6.83 -9.95
CA LYS A 69 13.19 6.75 -10.70
C LYS A 69 13.17 7.65 -11.93
N VAL A 70 12.10 7.61 -12.72
CA VAL A 70 11.94 8.48 -13.91
C VAL A 70 11.90 9.95 -13.51
N ARG A 71 11.10 10.30 -12.50
CA ARG A 71 11.04 11.67 -11.97
C ARG A 71 12.41 12.13 -11.46
N ASN A 72 13.09 11.32 -10.65
CA ASN A 72 14.40 11.66 -10.15
C ASN A 72 15.39 11.85 -11.31
N LYS A 73 15.40 10.93 -12.30
CA LYS A 73 16.20 11.06 -13.53
C LYS A 73 15.95 12.38 -14.28
N LEU A 74 14.71 12.85 -14.33
CA LEU A 74 14.34 14.14 -14.94
C LEU A 74 14.75 15.36 -14.10
N ILE A 75 14.75 15.23 -12.76
CA ILE A 75 15.11 16.32 -11.84
C ILE A 75 16.63 16.44 -11.66
N THR A 76 17.36 15.33 -11.56
CA THR A 76 18.81 15.31 -11.31
C THR A 76 19.66 15.26 -12.57
N GLY A 77 19.06 15.09 -13.76
CA GLY A 77 19.73 15.24 -15.06
C GLY A 77 20.95 14.36 -15.30
N THR A 78 21.24 13.38 -14.42
CA THR A 78 22.49 12.62 -14.44
C THR A 78 22.20 11.12 -14.45
N THR A 79 22.86 10.43 -15.38
CA THR A 79 22.87 8.99 -15.60
C THR A 79 23.59 8.31 -14.44
N ASP A 80 22.86 7.58 -13.59
CA ASP A 80 23.48 6.57 -12.75
C ASP A 80 23.59 5.29 -13.59
N GLU A 81 24.81 4.98 -14.02
CA GLU A 81 25.19 3.67 -14.56
C GLU A 81 24.99 2.55 -13.52
N PRO A 82 24.75 1.31 -13.97
CA PRO A 82 24.19 0.28 -13.12
C PRO A 82 25.26 -0.36 -12.23
N LEU A 83 24.89 -0.62 -10.97
CA LEU A 83 25.29 -1.79 -10.19
C LEU A 83 24.08 -2.28 -9.39
#